data_AF-A0A956IIH9-F1
#
_entry.id   AF-A0A956IIH9-F1
#
_cell.length_a   1.000
_cell.length_b   1.000
_cell.length_c   1.000
_cell.angle_alpha   90.00
_cell.angle_beta   90.00
_cell.angle_gamma   90.00
#
_symmetry.space_group_name_H-M   'P 1'
#
loop_
_entity.id
_entity.type
_entity.pdbx_description
1 polymer ?
#
loop_
_entity_poly.entity_id
_entity_poly.type
_entity_poly.pdbx_seq_one_letter_code
_entity_poly.pdbx_strand_id
1 'polypeptide(L)'
;MASPTFEDAMSILGASLEDDDKTIRRAYLRAVKQHPPERDPDGFARIREAYDVVTAQIVARRARHARTHEPTESSHRPASHPSASPPPSSQAAEPLPSPEGRQPEDDHAWLTSYYEREDELHDDAGRLGLWREAVAAHPDDPEVRRNLFDALWATHRRHEAMSLALALHDEGHPAALLAAAMAEPRKLPPVALAKLKKDRSPAVRAAMVEVHRRLRKGKRAAKLAVALLEQGPIVPPVRNIIDLLLQLEMTGTREPADRLREAFTTFLRRTGDERALLAAEASRWLVVRELAETRVLLRRELHRAIARAVRDDEPYFVTRAAHDLGEEETVRQAKLLEKRAPALNTMLLRALQLRRRALAQSTPEPQPRPGMSIWVYLFVVVPVLKLLFAQCSP
;
A
#
# COMPACT_ATOMS: atom_id res chain seq x y z
N MET A 1 6.39 -16.08 -28.46
CA MET A 1 6.59 -14.93 -29.37
C MET A 1 7.29 -13.82 -28.58
N ALA A 2 7.58 -12.66 -29.15
CA ALA A 2 7.90 -11.49 -28.34
C ALA A 2 6.61 -10.93 -27.76
N SER A 3 6.59 -10.58 -26.47
CA SER A 3 5.41 -9.97 -25.84
C SER A 3 5.12 -8.59 -26.46
N PRO A 4 3.84 -8.21 -26.62
CA PRO A 4 3.44 -6.94 -27.23
C PRO A 4 3.98 -5.75 -26.41
N THR A 5 4.30 -4.64 -27.10
CA THR A 5 4.56 -3.38 -26.39
C THR A 5 3.25 -2.85 -25.77
N PHE A 6 3.35 -1.85 -24.89
CA PHE A 6 2.16 -1.23 -24.31
C PHE A 6 1.24 -0.60 -25.36
N GLU A 7 1.80 -0.06 -26.45
CA GLU A 7 1.03 0.54 -27.54
C GLU A 7 0.35 -0.53 -28.41
N ASP A 8 1.07 -1.62 -28.74
CA ASP A 8 0.47 -2.80 -29.41
C ASP A 8 -0.67 -3.39 -28.57
N ALA A 9 -0.48 -3.50 -27.25
CA ALA A 9 -1.45 -4.07 -26.34
C ALA A 9 -2.73 -3.23 -26.24
N MET A 10 -2.63 -1.89 -26.22
CA MET A 10 -3.79 -1.00 -26.28
C MET A 10 -4.51 -1.12 -27.64
N SER A 11 -3.77 -1.25 -28.74
CA SER A 11 -4.30 -1.48 -30.08
C SER A 11 -5.07 -2.82 -30.19
N ILE A 12 -4.50 -3.91 -29.66
CA ILE A 12 -5.12 -5.25 -29.60
C ILE A 12 -6.44 -5.24 -28.81
N LEU A 13 -6.55 -4.43 -27.75
CA LEU A 13 -7.78 -4.26 -26.99
C LEU A 13 -8.79 -3.30 -27.65
N GLY A 14 -8.36 -2.48 -28.61
CA GLY A 14 -9.18 -1.40 -29.17
C GLY A 14 -9.48 -0.29 -28.16
N ALA A 15 -8.47 0.12 -27.39
CA ALA A 15 -8.57 1.14 -26.34
C ALA A 15 -7.58 2.31 -26.56
N SER A 16 -7.95 3.50 -26.09
CA SER A 16 -7.14 4.73 -26.15
C SER A 16 -6.20 4.88 -24.96
N LEU A 17 -5.05 5.55 -25.14
CA LEU A 17 -4.12 5.92 -24.06
C LEU A 17 -4.73 6.87 -23.00
N GLU A 18 -5.88 7.47 -23.32
CA GLU A 18 -6.67 8.34 -22.46
C GLU A 18 -7.85 7.62 -21.78
N ASP A 19 -8.14 6.36 -22.15
CA ASP A 19 -9.24 5.58 -21.57
C ASP A 19 -9.00 5.26 -20.09
N ASP A 20 -10.08 5.21 -19.32
CA ASP A 20 -10.06 4.83 -17.92
C ASP A 20 -10.02 3.30 -17.73
N ASP A 21 -9.72 2.86 -16.50
CA ASP A 21 -9.71 1.44 -16.12
C ASP A 21 -11.01 0.70 -16.49
N LYS A 22 -12.19 1.35 -16.34
CA LYS A 22 -13.47 0.71 -16.67
C LYS A 22 -13.61 0.53 -18.18
N THR A 23 -13.25 1.54 -18.97
CA THR A 23 -13.30 1.48 -20.44
C THR A 23 -12.34 0.42 -20.99
N ILE A 24 -11.11 0.34 -20.47
CA ILE A 24 -10.13 -0.70 -20.84
C ILE A 24 -10.65 -2.11 -20.44
N ARG A 25 -11.26 -2.28 -19.26
CA ARG A 25 -11.90 -3.55 -18.85
C ARG A 25 -13.07 -3.92 -19.78
N ARG A 26 -13.90 -2.95 -20.19
CA ARG A 26 -15.00 -3.15 -21.16
C ARG A 26 -14.49 -3.44 -22.57
N ALA A 27 -13.33 -2.92 -22.95
CA ALA A 27 -12.67 -3.26 -24.21
C ALA A 27 -12.20 -4.72 -24.22
N TYR A 28 -11.47 -5.15 -23.18
CA TYR A 28 -11.09 -6.56 -22.97
C TYR A 28 -12.30 -7.52 -22.98
N LEU A 29 -13.37 -7.20 -22.24
CA LEU A 29 -14.57 -8.07 -22.20
C LEU A 29 -15.31 -8.16 -23.55
N ARG A 30 -15.28 -7.10 -24.39
CA ARG A 30 -15.79 -7.16 -25.77
C ARG A 30 -14.90 -8.05 -26.65
N ALA A 31 -13.59 -7.90 -26.56
CA ALA A 31 -12.63 -8.69 -27.31
C ALA A 31 -12.73 -10.19 -26.97
N VAL A 32 -12.85 -10.55 -25.68
CA VAL A 32 -13.09 -11.94 -25.24
C VAL A 32 -14.41 -12.50 -25.78
N LYS A 33 -15.50 -11.72 -25.84
CA LYS A 33 -16.77 -12.15 -26.45
C LYS A 33 -16.67 -12.34 -27.98
N GLN A 34 -15.72 -11.69 -28.64
CA GLN A 34 -15.44 -11.89 -30.08
C GLN A 34 -14.52 -13.08 -30.33
N HIS A 35 -13.55 -13.31 -29.45
CA HIS A 35 -12.55 -14.39 -29.51
C HIS A 35 -12.66 -15.33 -28.29
N PRO A 36 -13.75 -16.13 -28.18
CA PRO A 36 -13.88 -17.11 -27.12
C PRO A 36 -12.87 -18.26 -27.33
N PRO A 37 -12.27 -18.81 -26.26
CA PRO A 37 -11.11 -19.71 -26.36
C PRO A 37 -11.42 -21.05 -27.05
N GLU A 38 -12.67 -21.47 -27.11
CA GLU A 38 -13.14 -22.67 -27.82
C GLU A 38 -13.12 -22.49 -29.35
N ARG A 39 -13.14 -21.24 -29.84
CA ARG A 39 -13.20 -20.89 -31.27
C ARG A 39 -11.94 -20.22 -31.79
N ASP A 40 -11.28 -19.41 -30.96
CA ASP A 40 -10.01 -18.75 -31.27
C ASP A 40 -9.10 -18.69 -30.03
N PRO A 41 -8.44 -19.80 -29.66
CA PRO A 41 -7.56 -19.86 -28.49
C PRO A 41 -6.35 -18.93 -28.63
N ASP A 42 -5.82 -18.74 -29.84
CA ASP A 42 -4.71 -17.82 -30.11
C ASP A 42 -5.13 -16.35 -29.98
N GLY A 43 -6.34 -16.01 -30.44
CA GLY A 43 -6.97 -14.71 -30.22
C GLY A 43 -7.16 -14.41 -28.73
N PHE A 44 -7.77 -15.34 -28.01
CA PHE A 44 -7.95 -15.24 -26.56
C PHE A 44 -6.60 -15.06 -25.82
N ALA A 45 -5.57 -15.82 -26.20
CA ALA A 45 -4.23 -15.70 -25.63
C ALA A 45 -3.61 -14.32 -25.86
N ARG A 46 -3.66 -13.79 -27.10
CA ARG A 46 -3.18 -12.43 -27.45
C ARG A 46 -3.92 -11.34 -26.66
N ILE A 47 -5.24 -11.44 -26.56
CA ILE A 47 -6.10 -10.48 -25.84
C ILE A 47 -5.80 -10.49 -24.34
N ARG A 48 -5.50 -11.67 -23.76
CA ARG A 48 -5.08 -11.81 -22.37
C ARG A 48 -3.70 -11.22 -22.11
N GLU A 49 -2.69 -11.55 -22.94
CA GLU A 49 -1.34 -11.00 -22.80
C GLU A 49 -1.35 -9.46 -22.91
N ALA A 50 -2.12 -8.92 -23.85
CA ALA A 50 -2.34 -7.47 -23.98
C ALA A 50 -2.95 -6.85 -22.70
N TYR A 51 -4.00 -7.46 -22.13
CA TYR A 51 -4.63 -6.95 -20.92
C TYR A 51 -3.72 -7.00 -19.68
N ASP A 52 -2.89 -8.04 -19.56
CA ASP A 52 -1.92 -8.17 -18.46
C ASP A 52 -0.81 -7.10 -18.58
N VAL A 53 -0.28 -6.85 -19.79
CA VAL A 53 0.69 -5.76 -20.08
C VAL A 53 0.11 -4.39 -19.74
N VAL A 54 -1.12 -4.11 -20.21
CA VAL A 54 -1.80 -2.83 -19.96
C VAL A 54 -2.08 -2.64 -18.47
N THR A 55 -2.59 -3.66 -17.78
CA THR A 55 -2.87 -3.62 -16.34
C THR A 55 -1.61 -3.37 -15.52
N ALA A 56 -0.48 -4.00 -15.87
CA ALA A 56 0.81 -3.78 -15.20
C ALA A 56 1.29 -2.33 -15.36
N GLN A 57 1.21 -1.75 -16.57
CA GLN A 57 1.60 -0.36 -16.81
C GLN A 57 0.66 0.64 -16.12
N ILE A 58 -0.64 0.35 -16.02
CA ILE A 58 -1.60 1.18 -15.26
C ILE A 58 -1.28 1.17 -13.76
N VAL A 59 -0.96 0.01 -13.18
CA VAL A 59 -0.50 -0.09 -11.78
C VAL A 59 0.79 0.72 -11.58
N ALA A 60 1.75 0.59 -12.51
CA ALA A 60 2.99 1.36 -12.46
C ALA A 60 2.75 2.88 -12.62
N ARG A 61 1.82 3.32 -13.48
CA ARG A 61 1.44 4.73 -13.66
C ARG A 61 0.81 5.29 -12.38
N ARG A 62 -0.14 4.58 -11.75
CA ARG A 62 -0.69 4.97 -10.43
C ARG A 62 0.39 5.03 -9.36
N ALA A 63 1.26 4.02 -9.27
CA ALA A 63 2.38 3.98 -8.32
C ALA A 63 3.48 5.04 -8.59
N ARG A 64 3.45 5.73 -9.74
CA ARG A 64 4.24 6.95 -10.00
C ARG A 64 3.46 8.22 -9.60
N HIS A 65 2.19 8.34 -9.99
CA HIS A 65 1.38 9.54 -9.68
C HIS A 65 1.16 9.72 -8.18
N ALA A 66 0.92 8.64 -7.42
CA ALA A 66 0.85 8.65 -5.96
C ALA A 66 2.22 8.81 -5.24
N ARG A 67 3.28 9.14 -5.97
CA ARG A 67 4.58 9.61 -5.45
C ARG A 67 4.89 11.05 -5.86
N THR A 68 4.41 11.50 -7.02
CA THR A 68 4.54 12.91 -7.46
C THR A 68 3.49 13.81 -6.81
N HIS A 69 2.29 13.28 -6.56
CA HIS A 69 1.21 13.95 -5.86
C HIS A 69 0.90 13.20 -4.57
N GLU A 70 1.07 13.90 -3.45
CA GLU A 70 0.36 13.62 -2.19
C GLU A 70 -0.70 14.73 -2.02
N PRO A 71 -1.92 14.57 -2.56
CA PRO A 71 -2.99 15.54 -2.38
C PRO A 71 -3.91 15.13 -1.22
N THR A 72 -4.59 16.13 -0.66
CA THR A 72 -5.76 15.96 0.19
C THR A 72 -6.85 15.17 -0.54
N GLU A 73 -7.34 14.11 0.11
CA GLU A 73 -8.58 13.35 -0.16
C GLU A 73 -8.78 12.60 -1.51
N SER A 74 -8.99 11.29 -1.36
CA SER A 74 -9.86 10.38 -2.14
C SER A 74 -9.60 10.11 -3.64
N SER A 75 -9.21 8.87 -3.99
CA SER A 75 -10.14 7.83 -4.49
C SER A 75 -9.42 6.49 -4.82
N HIS A 76 -10.13 5.50 -5.40
CA HIS A 76 -9.86 4.04 -5.27
C HIS A 76 -9.10 3.29 -6.41
N ARG A 77 -8.55 2.13 -6.02
CA ARG A 77 -8.32 0.82 -6.73
C ARG A 77 -8.13 -0.27 -5.63
N PRO A 78 -8.03 -1.62 -5.85
CA PRO A 78 -7.63 -2.40 -7.03
C PRO A 78 -8.58 -3.58 -7.38
N ALA A 79 -8.10 -4.74 -7.91
CA ALA A 79 -8.91 -5.77 -8.59
C ALA A 79 -8.34 -7.23 -8.63
N SER A 80 -9.19 -8.20 -9.06
CA SER A 80 -8.92 -9.41 -9.91
C SER A 80 -8.49 -10.82 -9.37
N HIS A 81 -8.89 -11.87 -10.14
CA HIS A 81 -8.30 -13.25 -10.39
C HIS A 81 -8.79 -14.49 -9.58
N PRO A 82 -8.66 -15.79 -10.07
CA PRO A 82 -8.57 -16.37 -11.45
C PRO A 82 -9.17 -17.81 -11.77
N SER A 83 -9.46 -18.08 -13.06
CA SER A 83 -9.36 -19.33 -13.92
C SER A 83 -9.59 -20.82 -13.49
N ALA A 84 -10.35 -21.59 -14.32
CA ALA A 84 -10.13 -23.02 -14.75
C ALA A 84 -11.06 -23.44 -15.96
N SER A 85 -10.87 -24.63 -16.60
CA SER A 85 -11.64 -25.09 -17.82
C SER A 85 -11.74 -26.65 -18.03
N PRO A 86 -12.63 -27.21 -18.90
CA PRO A 86 -13.10 -28.63 -18.93
C PRO A 86 -12.89 -29.33 -20.32
N PRO A 87 -13.70 -30.33 -20.83
CA PRO A 87 -14.67 -31.31 -20.28
C PRO A 87 -14.17 -32.79 -20.50
N PRO A 88 -14.64 -33.76 -21.35
CA PRO A 88 -15.88 -34.01 -22.18
C PRO A 88 -16.59 -35.40 -22.01
N SER A 89 -17.84 -35.52 -22.52
CA SER A 89 -18.61 -36.70 -23.08
C SER A 89 -18.69 -38.08 -22.33
N SER A 90 -19.80 -38.85 -22.29
CA SER A 90 -21.01 -38.93 -23.15
C SER A 90 -22.25 -39.52 -22.42
N GLN A 91 -23.42 -39.65 -23.09
CA GLN A 91 -24.77 -39.91 -22.52
C GLN A 91 -25.32 -41.35 -22.67
N ALA A 92 -26.25 -41.77 -21.78
CA ALA A 92 -27.34 -42.73 -22.07
C ALA A 92 -28.47 -42.78 -21.00
N ALA A 93 -29.72 -42.50 -21.42
CA ALA A 93 -31.04 -42.85 -20.81
C ALA A 93 -31.44 -42.38 -19.38
N GLU A 94 -32.74 -42.08 -19.22
CA GLU A 94 -33.39 -41.54 -17.99
C GLU A 94 -33.85 -42.62 -17.00
N PRO A 95 -34.07 -42.27 -15.71
CA PRO A 95 -35.46 -42.28 -15.22
C PRO A 95 -35.82 -41.23 -14.14
N LEU A 96 -36.97 -40.56 -14.35
CA LEU A 96 -37.75 -39.73 -13.38
C LEU A 96 -37.05 -38.47 -12.80
N PRO A 97 -37.82 -37.38 -12.53
CA PRO A 97 -37.25 -36.08 -12.20
C PRO A 97 -36.81 -35.94 -10.73
N SER A 98 -35.60 -36.40 -10.42
CA SER A 98 -34.87 -35.98 -9.21
C SER A 98 -34.45 -34.49 -9.30
N PRO A 99 -34.40 -33.74 -8.18
CA PRO A 99 -34.05 -32.31 -8.17
C PRO A 99 -32.54 -32.01 -8.35
N GLU A 100 -31.78 -32.94 -8.93
CA GLU A 100 -30.30 -32.91 -9.00
C GLU A 100 -29.77 -32.17 -10.25
N GLY A 101 -30.65 -31.57 -11.05
CA GLY A 101 -30.33 -30.94 -12.34
C GLY A 101 -29.93 -29.46 -12.31
N ARG A 102 -29.72 -28.83 -11.15
CA ARG A 102 -29.26 -27.42 -11.10
C ARG A 102 -27.74 -27.37 -11.30
N GLN A 103 -27.30 -26.90 -12.47
CA GLN A 103 -25.88 -26.69 -12.73
C GLN A 103 -25.33 -25.54 -11.86
N PRO A 104 -24.21 -25.74 -11.12
CA PRO A 104 -23.65 -24.69 -10.26
C PRO A 104 -23.10 -23.45 -10.98
N GLU A 105 -23.02 -23.48 -12.31
CA GLU A 105 -22.42 -22.41 -13.11
C GLU A 105 -23.33 -21.17 -13.26
N ASP A 106 -24.65 -21.32 -13.07
CA ASP A 106 -25.63 -20.22 -13.05
C ASP A 106 -25.88 -19.62 -11.64
N ASP A 107 -25.41 -20.28 -10.57
CA ASP A 107 -25.72 -19.89 -9.18
C ASP A 107 -25.09 -18.54 -8.74
N HIS A 108 -24.35 -17.85 -9.62
CA HIS A 108 -23.87 -16.46 -9.44
C HIS A 108 -24.32 -15.48 -10.54
N ALA A 109 -25.21 -15.87 -11.45
CA ALA A 109 -25.74 -14.97 -12.49
C ALA A 109 -26.48 -13.76 -11.89
N TRP A 110 -27.21 -13.97 -10.79
CA TRP A 110 -27.89 -12.90 -10.03
C TRP A 110 -26.89 -11.92 -9.40
N LEU A 111 -25.74 -12.38 -8.91
CA LEU A 111 -24.72 -11.53 -8.30
C LEU A 111 -24.06 -10.62 -9.36
N THR A 112 -23.95 -11.09 -10.59
CA THR A 112 -23.49 -10.28 -11.73
C THR A 112 -24.41 -9.10 -11.98
N SER A 113 -25.75 -9.25 -11.88
CA SER A 113 -26.68 -8.12 -12.08
C SER A 113 -26.63 -7.10 -10.95
N TYR A 114 -26.28 -7.51 -9.72
CA TYR A 114 -25.95 -6.57 -8.64
C TYR A 114 -24.65 -5.81 -8.93
N TYR A 115 -23.59 -6.44 -9.44
CA TYR A 115 -22.38 -5.72 -9.85
C TYR A 115 -22.59 -4.77 -11.04
N GLU A 116 -23.44 -5.14 -12.01
CA GLU A 116 -23.81 -4.24 -13.12
C GLU A 116 -24.59 -3.01 -12.61
N ARG A 117 -25.57 -3.21 -11.73
CA ARG A 117 -26.29 -2.11 -11.05
C ARG A 117 -25.37 -1.27 -10.13
N GLU A 118 -24.32 -1.86 -9.57
CA GLU A 118 -23.33 -1.12 -8.77
C GLU A 118 -22.48 -0.18 -9.64
N ASP A 119 -22.08 -0.64 -10.84
CA ASP A 119 -21.27 0.16 -11.77
C ASP A 119 -22.05 1.38 -12.32
N GLU A 120 -23.38 1.31 -12.35
CA GLU A 120 -24.30 2.42 -12.67
C GLU A 120 -24.45 3.45 -11.52
N LEU A 121 -24.19 3.07 -10.26
CA LEU A 121 -24.42 3.92 -9.09
C LEU A 121 -23.19 4.79 -8.76
N HIS A 122 -23.35 6.10 -8.94
CA HIS A 122 -22.27 7.08 -8.76
C HIS A 122 -22.06 7.54 -7.31
N ASP A 123 -22.96 7.19 -6.38
CA ASP A 123 -22.90 7.62 -4.98
C ASP A 123 -22.89 6.45 -3.97
N ASP A 124 -22.31 6.69 -2.80
CA ASP A 124 -22.11 5.66 -1.77
C ASP A 124 -23.41 5.23 -1.07
N ALA A 125 -24.42 6.10 -1.01
CA ALA A 125 -25.71 5.79 -0.37
C ALA A 125 -26.58 4.91 -1.27
N GLY A 126 -26.54 5.14 -2.60
CA GLY A 126 -27.07 4.24 -3.61
C GLY A 126 -26.47 2.84 -3.50
N ARG A 127 -25.13 2.72 -3.47
CA ARG A 127 -24.45 1.40 -3.31
C ARG A 127 -24.81 0.72 -1.99
N LEU A 128 -24.96 1.47 -0.89
CA LEU A 128 -25.48 0.93 0.39
C LEU A 128 -26.94 0.43 0.28
N GLY A 129 -27.79 1.12 -0.47
CA GLY A 129 -29.16 0.66 -0.74
C GLY A 129 -29.17 -0.66 -1.49
N LEU A 130 -28.40 -0.74 -2.58
CA LEU A 130 -28.25 -1.91 -3.43
C LEU A 130 -27.77 -3.15 -2.65
N TRP A 131 -26.69 -3.04 -1.87
CA TRP A 131 -26.18 -4.19 -1.11
C TRP A 131 -27.05 -4.59 0.08
N ARG A 132 -27.98 -3.73 0.53
CA ARG A 132 -29.04 -4.14 1.48
C ARG A 132 -30.18 -4.90 0.82
N GLU A 133 -30.56 -4.50 -0.40
CA GLU A 133 -31.49 -5.27 -1.24
C GLU A 133 -30.92 -6.68 -1.50
N ALA A 134 -29.64 -6.75 -1.89
CA ALA A 134 -28.93 -8.01 -2.09
C ALA A 134 -28.89 -8.88 -0.83
N VAL A 135 -28.55 -8.34 0.35
CA VAL A 135 -28.58 -9.11 1.62
C VAL A 135 -30.00 -9.53 2.01
N ALA A 136 -31.04 -8.77 1.65
CA ALA A 136 -32.42 -9.16 1.92
C ALA A 136 -32.89 -10.33 1.03
N ALA A 137 -32.36 -10.44 -0.19
CA ALA A 137 -32.62 -11.56 -1.10
C ALA A 137 -31.71 -12.78 -0.83
N HIS A 138 -30.46 -12.54 -0.41
CA HIS A 138 -29.41 -13.55 -0.23
C HIS A 138 -28.72 -13.39 1.15
N PRO A 139 -29.42 -13.67 2.27
CA PRO A 139 -28.94 -13.37 3.63
C PRO A 139 -27.78 -14.25 4.10
N ASP A 140 -27.62 -15.44 3.51
CA ASP A 140 -26.56 -16.39 3.86
C ASP A 140 -25.32 -16.28 2.95
N ASP A 141 -25.36 -15.43 1.92
CA ASP A 141 -24.24 -15.28 0.97
C ASP A 141 -23.11 -14.40 1.56
N PRO A 142 -21.88 -14.92 1.68
CA PRO A 142 -20.77 -14.22 2.32
C PRO A 142 -20.13 -13.14 1.42
N GLU A 143 -20.31 -13.18 0.10
CA GLU A 143 -19.79 -12.16 -0.82
C GLU A 143 -20.71 -10.94 -0.83
N VAL A 144 -22.02 -11.14 -0.93
CA VAL A 144 -23.04 -10.10 -0.76
C VAL A 144 -22.93 -9.40 0.59
N ARG A 145 -22.76 -10.18 1.68
CA ARG A 145 -22.54 -9.61 3.01
C ARG A 145 -21.19 -8.89 3.16
N ARG A 146 -20.16 -9.31 2.42
CA ARG A 146 -18.88 -8.58 2.33
C ARG A 146 -19.04 -7.25 1.57
N ASN A 147 -19.78 -7.23 0.48
CA ASN A 147 -20.01 -6.00 -0.28
C ASN A 147 -20.89 -5.02 0.51
N LEU A 148 -21.88 -5.51 1.28
CA LEU A 148 -22.58 -4.70 2.26
C LEU A 148 -21.64 -4.15 3.34
N PHE A 149 -20.68 -4.94 3.84
CA PHE A 149 -19.66 -4.44 4.77
C PHE A 149 -18.85 -3.28 4.15
N ASP A 150 -18.38 -3.42 2.91
CA ASP A 150 -17.59 -2.38 2.25
C ASP A 150 -18.44 -1.13 1.94
N ALA A 151 -19.71 -1.26 1.58
CA ALA A 151 -20.65 -0.13 1.41
C ALA A 151 -21.01 0.58 2.73
N LEU A 152 -21.20 -0.19 3.83
CA LEU A 152 -21.34 0.37 5.19
C LEU A 152 -20.04 1.06 5.64
N TRP A 153 -18.87 0.63 5.15
CA TRP A 153 -17.58 1.25 5.44
C TRP A 153 -17.37 2.54 4.63
N ALA A 154 -17.79 2.57 3.37
CA ALA A 154 -17.79 3.78 2.54
C ALA A 154 -18.66 4.89 3.17
N THR A 155 -19.93 4.59 3.40
CA THR A 155 -20.94 5.47 4.04
C THR A 155 -20.72 5.78 5.53
N HIS A 156 -19.54 5.49 6.07
CA HIS A 156 -19.13 5.76 7.46
C HIS A 156 -20.00 5.11 8.56
N ARG A 157 -20.83 4.12 8.23
CA ARG A 157 -21.71 3.37 9.18
C ARG A 157 -20.92 2.32 9.97
N ARG A 158 -19.83 2.77 10.62
CA ARG A 158 -18.80 1.96 11.28
C ARG A 158 -19.34 0.93 12.28
N HIS A 159 -20.40 1.23 13.02
CA HIS A 159 -20.96 0.31 14.01
C HIS A 159 -21.63 -0.91 13.35
N GLU A 160 -22.44 -0.69 12.31
CA GLU A 160 -23.05 -1.77 11.53
C GLU A 160 -21.99 -2.58 10.79
N ALA A 161 -21.05 -1.91 10.11
CA ALA A 161 -19.94 -2.58 9.43
C ALA A 161 -19.12 -3.47 10.40
N MET A 162 -18.78 -2.96 11.59
CA MET A 162 -18.07 -3.73 12.60
C MET A 162 -18.88 -4.92 13.14
N SER A 163 -20.21 -4.76 13.25
CA SER A 163 -21.10 -5.84 13.69
C SER A 163 -21.20 -6.96 12.64
N LEU A 164 -21.35 -6.58 11.37
CA LEU A 164 -21.37 -7.51 10.23
C LEU A 164 -20.03 -8.22 10.04
N ALA A 165 -18.91 -7.50 10.19
CA ALA A 165 -17.57 -8.08 10.16
C ALA A 165 -17.29 -9.06 11.31
N LEU A 166 -17.92 -8.86 12.48
CA LEU A 166 -17.83 -9.81 13.60
C LEU A 166 -18.64 -11.10 13.33
N ALA A 167 -19.82 -10.98 12.72
CA ALA A 167 -20.63 -12.14 12.30
C ALA A 167 -19.92 -12.95 11.20
N LEU A 168 -19.48 -12.29 10.12
CA LEU A 168 -18.69 -12.90 9.04
C LEU A 168 -17.43 -13.62 9.56
N HIS A 169 -16.73 -13.06 10.54
CA HIS A 169 -15.59 -13.74 11.16
C HIS A 169 -16.00 -15.04 11.88
N ASP A 170 -17.14 -15.06 12.57
CA ASP A 170 -17.60 -16.26 13.31
C ASP A 170 -18.15 -17.34 12.38
N GLU A 171 -18.61 -16.97 11.19
CA GLU A 171 -18.95 -17.86 10.07
C GLU A 171 -17.71 -18.39 9.31
N GLY A 172 -16.51 -17.90 9.64
CA GLY A 172 -15.25 -18.34 9.02
C GLY A 172 -14.69 -17.43 7.92
N HIS A 173 -15.28 -16.25 7.72
CA HIS A 173 -14.87 -15.24 6.72
C HIS A 173 -14.17 -14.03 7.38
N PRO A 174 -12.91 -14.15 7.85
CA PRO A 174 -12.22 -13.10 8.61
C PRO A 174 -11.88 -11.84 7.79
N ALA A 175 -12.04 -11.85 6.46
CA ALA A 175 -11.62 -10.79 5.55
C ALA A 175 -12.19 -9.40 5.92
N ALA A 176 -13.49 -9.31 6.22
CA ALA A 176 -14.14 -8.07 6.64
C ALA A 176 -13.56 -7.53 7.96
N LEU A 177 -13.32 -8.41 8.95
CA LEU A 177 -12.74 -8.00 10.23
C LEU A 177 -11.28 -7.57 10.10
N LEU A 178 -10.53 -8.17 9.17
CA LEU A 178 -9.19 -7.72 8.81
C LEU A 178 -9.18 -6.36 8.10
N ALA A 179 -10.09 -6.13 7.14
CA ALA A 179 -10.24 -4.84 6.46
C ALA A 179 -10.54 -3.73 7.48
N ALA A 180 -11.53 -3.93 8.35
CA ALA A 180 -11.87 -2.99 9.42
C ALA A 180 -10.70 -2.74 10.38
N ALA A 181 -9.97 -3.78 10.77
CA ALA A 181 -8.81 -3.67 11.66
C ALA A 181 -7.63 -2.93 11.00
N MET A 182 -7.37 -3.14 9.71
CA MET A 182 -6.31 -2.42 8.99
C MET A 182 -6.66 -0.94 8.77
N ALA A 183 -7.93 -0.64 8.46
CA ALA A 183 -8.41 0.71 8.21
C ALA A 183 -8.46 1.58 9.48
N GLU A 184 -9.10 1.11 10.56
CA GLU A 184 -9.26 1.87 11.81
C GLU A 184 -8.76 1.13 13.07
N PRO A 185 -7.47 0.75 13.13
CA PRO A 185 -6.91 -0.10 14.19
C PRO A 185 -7.03 0.46 15.62
N ARG A 186 -7.26 1.78 15.76
CA ARG A 186 -7.49 2.45 17.06
C ARG A 186 -8.93 2.35 17.57
N LYS A 187 -9.91 2.17 16.68
CA LYS A 187 -11.34 2.08 17.00
C LYS A 187 -11.84 0.63 17.10
N LEU A 188 -11.00 -0.35 16.74
CA LEU A 188 -11.31 -1.78 16.76
C LEU A 188 -11.79 -2.23 18.17
N PRO A 189 -13.01 -2.77 18.33
CA PRO A 189 -13.55 -3.15 19.63
C PRO A 189 -12.71 -4.23 20.34
N PRO A 190 -12.74 -4.29 21.69
CA PRO A 190 -12.03 -5.32 22.46
C PRO A 190 -12.36 -6.75 22.05
N VAL A 191 -13.62 -7.03 21.66
CA VAL A 191 -14.07 -8.35 21.19
C VAL A 191 -13.47 -8.70 19.82
N ALA A 192 -13.45 -7.78 18.86
CA ALA A 192 -12.80 -7.98 17.56
C ALA A 192 -11.30 -8.25 17.73
N LEU A 193 -10.63 -7.44 18.56
CA LEU A 193 -9.23 -7.61 18.92
C LEU A 193 -8.98 -8.85 19.81
N ALA A 194 -10.00 -9.53 20.32
CA ALA A 194 -9.87 -10.83 20.98
C ALA A 194 -10.00 -11.98 19.98
N LYS A 195 -10.96 -11.91 19.04
CA LYS A 195 -11.13 -12.88 17.95
C LYS A 195 -9.87 -12.98 17.09
N LEU A 196 -9.37 -11.85 16.57
CA LEU A 196 -8.15 -11.79 15.73
C LEU A 196 -6.84 -12.22 16.44
N LYS A 197 -6.85 -12.42 17.77
CA LYS A 197 -5.70 -13.00 18.52
C LYS A 197 -5.84 -14.50 18.75
N LYS A 198 -7.08 -15.02 18.77
CA LYS A 198 -7.36 -16.45 18.88
C LYS A 198 -7.11 -17.14 17.55
N ASP A 199 -7.52 -16.50 16.45
CA ASP A 199 -7.21 -16.92 15.09
C ASP A 199 -5.68 -17.11 14.92
N ARG A 200 -5.31 -18.25 14.33
CA ARG A 200 -3.91 -18.66 14.13
C ARG A 200 -3.48 -18.66 12.67
N SER A 201 -4.39 -18.34 11.74
CA SER A 201 -4.14 -18.32 10.30
C SER A 201 -3.01 -17.33 9.94
N PRO A 202 -2.15 -17.67 8.98
CA PRO A 202 -1.04 -16.80 8.58
C PRO A 202 -1.50 -15.43 8.05
N ALA A 203 -2.65 -15.38 7.35
CA ALA A 203 -3.24 -14.14 6.85
C ALA A 203 -3.65 -13.19 7.99
N VAL A 204 -4.36 -13.69 9.00
CA VAL A 204 -4.71 -12.88 10.19
C VAL A 204 -3.47 -12.46 10.96
N ARG A 205 -2.46 -13.33 11.11
CA ARG A 205 -1.17 -12.95 11.71
C ARG A 205 -0.48 -11.81 10.96
N ALA A 206 -0.41 -11.88 9.63
CA ALA A 206 0.21 -10.86 8.78
C ALA A 206 -0.49 -9.51 8.92
N ALA A 207 -1.82 -9.49 8.88
CA ALA A 207 -2.61 -8.28 9.14
C ALA A 207 -2.41 -7.78 10.58
N MET A 208 -2.34 -8.66 11.57
CA MET A 208 -2.12 -8.31 12.98
C MET A 208 -0.72 -7.71 13.26
N VAL A 209 0.29 -8.02 12.45
CA VAL A 209 1.59 -7.29 12.46
C VAL A 209 1.36 -5.84 12.07
N GLU A 210 0.65 -5.58 10.96
CA GLU A 210 0.36 -4.22 10.46
C GLU A 210 -0.52 -3.41 11.43
N VAL A 211 -1.57 -4.03 11.97
CA VAL A 211 -2.43 -3.46 13.03
C VAL A 211 -1.58 -3.03 14.24
N HIS A 212 -0.66 -3.88 14.70
CA HIS A 212 0.22 -3.52 15.81
C HIS A 212 1.30 -2.50 15.45
N ARG A 213 1.77 -2.45 14.19
CA ARG A 213 2.67 -1.40 13.67
C ARG A 213 1.97 -0.03 13.71
N ARG A 214 0.78 0.08 13.11
CA ARG A 214 -0.08 1.29 13.10
C ARG A 214 -0.45 1.76 14.52
N LEU A 215 -0.69 0.84 15.44
CA LEU A 215 -0.91 1.13 16.87
C LEU A 215 0.35 1.56 17.64
N ARG A 216 1.49 1.73 16.97
CA ARG A 216 2.81 2.00 17.56
C ARG A 216 3.28 0.94 18.59
N LYS A 217 2.66 -0.24 18.60
CA LYS A 217 2.95 -1.38 19.51
C LYS A 217 4.09 -2.24 18.96
N GLY A 218 5.20 -1.59 18.57
CA GLY A 218 6.31 -2.18 17.81
C GLY A 218 6.83 -3.51 18.36
N LYS A 219 7.08 -3.62 19.67
CA LYS A 219 7.52 -4.88 20.30
C LYS A 219 6.55 -6.06 20.08
N ARG A 220 5.23 -5.81 19.99
CA ARG A 220 4.21 -6.85 19.74
C ARG A 220 4.12 -7.19 18.25
N ALA A 221 4.21 -6.20 17.38
CA ALA A 221 4.30 -6.42 15.93
C ALA A 221 5.55 -7.26 15.59
N ALA A 222 6.71 -6.93 16.18
CA ALA A 222 7.96 -7.68 16.00
C ALA A 222 7.83 -9.16 16.41
N LYS A 223 7.27 -9.43 17.60
CA LYS A 223 7.05 -10.81 18.07
C LYS A 223 6.12 -11.61 17.14
N LEU A 224 5.09 -10.98 16.58
CA LEU A 224 4.19 -11.63 15.61
C LEU A 224 4.85 -11.83 14.24
N ALA A 225 5.67 -10.88 13.80
CA ALA A 225 6.38 -10.97 12.52
C ALA A 225 7.47 -12.06 12.56
N VAL A 226 8.24 -12.16 13.64
CA VAL A 226 9.17 -13.29 13.88
C VAL A 226 8.42 -14.62 13.83
N ALA A 227 7.33 -14.76 14.60
CA ALA A 227 6.54 -15.97 14.64
C ALA A 227 5.76 -16.29 13.35
N LEU A 228 5.70 -15.37 12.37
CA LEU A 228 5.17 -15.60 11.03
C LEU A 228 6.28 -16.05 10.08
N LEU A 229 7.44 -15.39 10.12
CA LEU A 229 8.63 -15.72 9.34
C LEU A 229 9.17 -17.12 9.68
N GLU A 230 9.15 -17.51 10.95
CA GLU A 230 9.54 -18.85 11.39
C GLU A 230 8.67 -19.94 10.75
N GLN A 231 7.35 -19.71 10.66
CA GLN A 231 6.33 -20.73 10.43
C GLN A 231 6.24 -21.35 9.03
N GLY A 232 6.85 -20.77 7.99
CA GLY A 232 6.86 -21.44 6.67
C GLY A 232 7.10 -20.53 5.46
N PRO A 233 6.66 -20.95 4.25
CA PRO A 233 6.94 -20.27 2.98
C PRO A 233 6.05 -19.03 2.73
N ILE A 234 5.20 -18.65 3.69
CA ILE A 234 4.22 -17.58 3.50
C ILE A 234 4.93 -16.24 3.57
N VAL A 235 5.13 -15.65 2.39
CA VAL A 235 5.81 -14.37 2.19
C VAL A 235 5.03 -13.24 2.86
N PRO A 236 5.52 -12.63 3.95
CA PRO A 236 4.94 -11.40 4.45
C PRO A 236 5.28 -10.25 3.48
N PRO A 237 4.44 -9.22 3.36
CA PRO A 237 4.78 -8.04 2.56
C PRO A 237 6.10 -7.43 3.03
N VAL A 238 7.15 -7.55 2.23
CA VAL A 238 8.54 -7.20 2.58
C VAL A 238 8.65 -5.76 3.09
N ARG A 239 7.94 -4.82 2.44
CA ARG A 239 7.82 -3.43 2.87
C ARG A 239 7.34 -3.29 4.32
N ASN A 240 6.38 -4.10 4.77
CA ASN A 240 5.84 -4.03 6.14
C ASN A 240 6.86 -4.50 7.19
N ILE A 241 7.73 -5.46 6.83
CA ILE A 241 8.83 -5.93 7.70
C ILE A 241 9.92 -4.85 7.80
N ILE A 242 10.30 -4.24 6.68
CA ILE A 242 11.29 -3.14 6.61
C ILE A 242 10.79 -1.90 7.35
N ASP A 243 9.55 -1.47 7.11
CA ASP A 243 8.90 -0.36 7.81
C ASP A 243 8.84 -0.59 9.34
N LEU A 244 8.57 -1.83 9.75
CA LEU A 244 8.55 -2.22 11.17
C LEU A 244 9.96 -2.19 11.77
N LEU A 245 10.98 -2.70 11.08
CA LEU A 245 12.38 -2.60 11.52
C LEU A 245 12.80 -1.14 11.70
N LEU A 246 12.55 -0.28 10.71
CA LEU A 246 12.82 1.16 10.78
C LEU A 246 12.11 1.83 11.98
N GLN A 247 10.86 1.46 12.26
CA GLN A 247 10.13 1.94 13.44
C GLN A 247 10.73 1.45 14.78
N LEU A 248 11.30 0.24 14.83
CA LEU A 248 12.02 -0.27 16.00
C LEU A 248 13.37 0.44 16.20
N GLU A 249 14.09 0.76 15.12
CA GLU A 249 15.30 1.60 15.16
C GLU A 249 14.98 3.02 15.67
N MET A 250 13.97 3.70 15.11
CA MET A 250 13.53 5.03 15.56
C MET A 250 13.18 5.08 17.06
N THR A 251 12.56 4.02 17.58
CA THR A 251 12.22 3.93 19.00
C THR A 251 13.41 3.49 19.88
N GLY A 252 14.48 2.96 19.28
CA GLY A 252 15.65 2.43 19.97
C GLY A 252 15.44 1.05 20.59
N THR A 253 14.42 0.30 20.14
CA THR A 253 14.10 -1.02 20.69
C THR A 253 14.95 -2.13 20.04
N ARG A 254 16.26 -2.11 20.36
CA ARG A 254 17.32 -2.96 19.78
C ARG A 254 16.96 -4.44 19.69
N GLU A 255 16.76 -5.13 20.82
CA GLU A 255 16.55 -6.59 20.85
C GLU A 255 15.36 -7.06 19.96
N PRO A 256 14.15 -6.46 20.01
CA PRO A 256 13.09 -6.76 19.04
C PRO A 256 13.44 -6.50 17.57
N ALA A 257 14.25 -5.48 17.27
CA ALA A 257 14.71 -5.22 15.91
C ALA A 257 15.75 -6.25 15.45
N ASP A 258 16.63 -6.68 16.35
CA ASP A 258 17.66 -7.67 16.08
C ASP A 258 17.07 -9.06 15.81
N ARG A 259 16.19 -9.54 16.69
CA ARG A 259 15.44 -10.80 16.47
C ARG A 259 14.63 -10.78 15.17
N LEU A 260 13.99 -9.65 14.83
CA LEU A 260 13.21 -9.52 13.60
C LEU A 260 14.10 -9.48 12.34
N ARG A 261 15.24 -8.77 12.39
CA ARG A 261 16.18 -8.71 11.27
C ARG A 261 16.84 -10.06 11.04
N GLU A 262 17.17 -10.80 12.10
CA GLU A 262 17.69 -12.17 12.04
C GLU A 262 16.66 -13.13 11.43
N ALA A 263 15.43 -13.17 11.97
CA ALA A 263 14.35 -14.00 11.44
C ALA A 263 14.05 -13.70 9.96
N PHE A 264 14.06 -12.43 9.55
CA PHE A 264 13.85 -12.04 8.16
C PHE A 264 15.04 -12.40 7.25
N THR A 265 16.29 -12.26 7.73
CA THR A 265 17.49 -12.72 7.00
C THR A 265 17.45 -14.24 6.79
N THR A 266 17.07 -15.00 7.82
CA THR A 266 16.92 -16.46 7.75
C THR A 266 15.78 -16.86 6.80
N PHE A 267 14.66 -16.12 6.79
CA PHE A 267 13.57 -16.31 5.84
C PHE A 267 14.03 -16.11 4.39
N LEU A 268 14.67 -14.98 4.07
CA LEU A 268 15.15 -14.65 2.71
C LEU A 268 16.13 -15.72 2.18
N ARG A 269 17.03 -16.22 3.04
CA ARG A 269 17.94 -17.32 2.71
C ARG A 269 17.19 -18.64 2.47
N ARG A 270 16.20 -18.96 3.30
CA ARG A 270 15.38 -20.18 3.19
C ARG A 270 14.51 -20.20 1.93
N THR A 271 14.06 -19.04 1.45
CA THR A 271 13.30 -18.94 0.20
C THR A 271 14.15 -19.00 -1.07
N GLY A 272 15.47 -18.80 -0.97
CA GLY A 272 16.40 -18.74 -2.12
C GLY A 272 16.25 -17.48 -2.99
N ASP A 273 15.08 -16.85 -3.00
CA ASP A 273 14.73 -15.70 -3.82
C ASP A 273 14.86 -14.35 -3.08
N GLU A 274 16.03 -14.09 -2.46
CA GLU A 274 16.30 -12.78 -1.85
C GLU A 274 16.22 -11.64 -2.90
N ARG A 275 16.49 -11.93 -4.19
CA ARG A 275 16.52 -10.91 -5.25
C ARG A 275 15.13 -10.44 -5.70
N ALA A 276 14.16 -11.31 -5.97
CA ALA A 276 12.84 -10.84 -6.38
C ALA A 276 12.03 -10.32 -5.19
N LEU A 277 12.13 -10.98 -4.02
CA LEU A 277 11.48 -10.53 -2.79
C LEU A 277 11.91 -9.12 -2.37
N LEU A 278 13.18 -8.75 -2.58
CA LEU A 278 13.70 -7.41 -2.32
C LEU A 278 13.66 -6.48 -3.54
N ALA A 279 13.15 -6.86 -4.71
CA ALA A 279 13.36 -6.11 -5.96
C ALA A 279 12.95 -4.62 -5.89
N ALA A 280 11.85 -4.31 -5.17
CA ALA A 280 11.37 -2.94 -4.95
C ALA A 280 11.93 -2.26 -3.68
N GLU A 281 12.61 -3.01 -2.81
CA GLU A 281 12.91 -2.63 -1.42
C GLU A 281 14.39 -2.77 -1.04
N ALA A 282 15.25 -3.30 -1.93
CA ALA A 282 16.64 -3.67 -1.65
C ALA A 282 17.48 -2.52 -1.06
N SER A 283 17.31 -1.29 -1.55
CA SER A 283 17.98 -0.11 -1.01
C SER A 283 17.55 0.21 0.43
N ARG A 284 16.28 0.00 0.77
CA ARG A 284 15.75 0.20 2.13
C ARG A 284 16.22 -0.92 3.06
N TRP A 285 16.32 -2.16 2.57
CA TRP A 285 16.90 -3.30 3.30
C TRP A 285 18.39 -3.12 3.60
N LEU A 286 19.20 -2.67 2.63
CA LEU A 286 20.61 -2.35 2.82
C LEU A 286 20.78 -1.31 3.93
N VAL A 287 20.01 -0.23 3.88
CA VAL A 287 20.05 0.81 4.92
C VAL A 287 19.57 0.29 6.29
N VAL A 288 18.57 -0.60 6.37
CA VAL A 288 18.18 -1.26 7.62
C VAL A 288 19.31 -2.10 8.23
N ARG A 289 20.12 -2.77 7.41
CA ARG A 289 21.31 -3.50 7.88
C ARG A 289 22.38 -2.56 8.40
N GLU A 290 22.77 -1.57 7.59
CA GLU A 290 23.76 -0.56 7.98
C GLU A 290 23.36 0.22 9.24
N LEU A 291 22.07 0.57 9.41
CA LEU A 291 21.54 1.22 10.62
C LEU A 291 21.69 0.37 11.88
N ALA A 292 21.67 -0.96 11.76
CA ALA A 292 21.83 -1.87 12.91
C ALA A 292 23.32 -2.00 13.31
N GLU A 293 24.22 -2.05 12.33
CA GLU A 293 25.67 -2.17 12.53
C GLU A 293 26.28 -0.85 13.06
N THR A 294 25.66 0.30 12.75
CA THR A 294 26.15 1.64 13.11
C THR A 294 25.54 2.24 14.38
N ARG A 295 24.64 1.54 15.10
CA ARG A 295 23.94 2.03 16.32
C ARG A 295 24.83 2.51 17.48
N VAL A 296 26.12 2.18 17.45
CA VAL A 296 27.13 2.58 18.46
C VAL A 296 28.10 3.64 17.95
N LEU A 297 28.09 3.92 16.64
CA LEU A 297 28.91 4.93 15.97
C LEU A 297 28.12 6.22 15.76
N LEU A 298 26.84 6.07 15.37
CA LEU A 298 25.96 7.19 15.09
C LEU A 298 25.38 7.82 16.35
N ARG A 299 25.33 9.16 16.35
CA ARG A 299 24.50 9.90 17.31
C ARG A 299 23.02 9.50 17.17
N ARG A 300 22.35 9.33 18.31
CA ARG A 300 20.99 8.78 18.41
C ARG A 300 19.97 9.62 17.64
N GLU A 301 20.19 10.93 17.57
CA GLU A 301 19.34 11.90 16.86
C GLU A 301 19.37 11.65 15.35
N LEU A 302 20.58 11.52 14.80
CA LEU A 302 20.85 11.25 13.39
C LEU A 302 20.40 9.83 12.98
N HIS A 303 20.71 8.82 13.79
CA HIS A 303 20.26 7.43 13.59
C HIS A 303 18.73 7.34 13.45
N ARG A 304 18.00 8.03 14.35
CA ARG A 304 16.54 8.16 14.28
C ARG A 304 16.04 8.90 13.06
N ALA A 305 16.71 9.99 12.68
CA ALA A 305 16.33 10.81 11.54
C ALA A 305 16.48 10.06 10.21
N ILE A 306 17.55 9.27 10.05
CA ILE A 306 17.73 8.38 8.89
C ILE A 306 16.68 7.28 8.91
N ALA A 307 16.50 6.58 10.03
CA ALA A 307 15.49 5.52 10.14
C ALA A 307 14.07 6.04 9.83
N ARG A 308 13.80 7.32 10.13
CA ARG A 308 12.56 7.99 9.70
C ARG A 308 12.53 8.29 8.20
N ALA A 309 13.57 8.93 7.66
CA ALA A 309 13.65 9.31 6.25
C ALA A 309 13.48 8.10 5.30
N VAL A 310 14.10 6.97 5.64
CA VAL A 310 14.01 5.72 4.85
C VAL A 310 12.62 5.08 4.95
N ARG A 311 11.93 5.29 6.08
CA ARG A 311 10.57 4.76 6.29
C ARG A 311 9.53 5.60 5.55
N ASP A 312 9.61 6.91 5.69
CA ASP A 312 8.63 7.89 5.20
C ASP A 312 8.94 8.38 3.77
N ASP A 313 10.08 8.00 3.20
CA ASP A 313 10.67 8.50 1.93
C ASP A 313 10.97 10.02 1.92
N GLU A 314 11.06 10.62 3.12
CA GLU A 314 11.32 12.04 3.37
C GLU A 314 12.82 12.30 3.70
N PRO A 315 13.69 12.62 2.72
CA PRO A 315 15.11 12.91 2.99
C PRO A 315 15.33 14.16 3.86
N TYR A 316 14.32 15.03 3.98
CA TYR A 316 14.33 16.23 4.82
C TYR A 316 14.71 15.95 6.28
N PHE A 317 14.32 14.81 6.86
CA PHE A 317 14.69 14.49 8.24
C PHE A 317 16.21 14.34 8.43
N VAL A 318 16.92 13.76 7.46
CA VAL A 318 18.39 13.67 7.51
C VAL A 318 19.01 15.05 7.39
N THR A 319 18.54 15.87 6.44
CA THR A 319 19.00 17.25 6.26
C THR A 319 18.78 18.10 7.52
N ARG A 320 17.66 17.94 8.21
CA ARG A 320 17.38 18.61 9.49
C ARG A 320 18.28 18.11 10.62
N ALA A 321 18.45 16.80 10.78
CA ALA A 321 19.36 16.29 11.82
C ALA A 321 20.83 16.67 11.57
N ALA A 322 21.26 16.68 10.30
CA ALA A 322 22.57 17.20 9.89
C ALA A 322 22.69 18.72 10.06
N HIS A 323 21.58 19.46 9.94
CA HIS A 323 21.53 20.88 10.28
C HIS A 323 21.80 21.07 11.78
N ASP A 324 21.00 20.41 12.60
CA ASP A 324 20.94 20.55 14.07
C ASP A 324 22.19 19.99 14.79
N LEU A 325 22.94 19.07 14.15
CA LEU A 325 24.26 18.62 14.62
C LEU A 325 25.42 19.56 14.25
N GLY A 326 25.22 20.52 13.33
CA GLY A 326 26.31 21.28 12.73
C GLY A 326 27.08 20.51 11.65
N GLU A 327 27.81 21.24 10.81
CA GLU A 327 28.49 20.66 9.64
C GLU A 327 29.70 19.81 10.03
N GLU A 328 30.54 20.25 10.96
CA GLU A 328 31.75 19.54 11.38
C GLU A 328 31.42 18.15 11.97
N GLU A 329 30.51 18.08 12.94
CA GLU A 329 30.09 16.80 13.53
C GLU A 329 29.37 15.93 12.49
N THR A 330 28.59 16.51 11.55
CA THR A 330 28.01 15.70 10.46
C THR A 330 29.08 15.11 9.53
N VAL A 331 30.14 15.87 9.19
CA VAL A 331 31.30 15.37 8.42
C VAL A 331 32.06 14.30 9.20
N ARG A 332 32.20 14.45 10.52
CA ARG A 332 32.78 13.44 11.41
C ARG A 332 31.94 12.15 11.43
N GLN A 333 30.63 12.25 11.55
CA GLN A 333 29.70 11.13 11.50
C GLN A 333 29.76 10.43 10.13
N ALA A 334 29.84 11.17 9.02
CA ALA A 334 30.03 10.61 7.68
C ALA A 334 31.34 9.79 7.56
N LYS A 335 32.46 10.31 8.08
CA LYS A 335 33.75 9.58 8.13
C LYS A 335 33.70 8.28 8.96
N LEU A 336 32.85 8.21 9.99
CA LEU A 336 32.63 6.97 10.74
C LEU A 336 31.82 5.93 9.95
N LEU A 337 30.96 6.38 9.03
CA LEU A 337 30.16 5.52 8.15
C LEU A 337 30.94 5.01 6.94
N GLU A 338 31.85 5.82 6.38
CA GLU A 338 32.56 5.58 5.10
C GLU A 338 32.97 4.12 4.83
N LYS A 339 33.55 3.44 5.82
CA LYS A 339 34.06 2.05 5.68
C LYS A 339 33.12 0.95 6.19
N ARG A 340 32.01 1.30 6.84
CA ARG A 340 31.09 0.34 7.53
C ARG A 340 29.64 0.42 7.06
N ALA A 341 29.27 1.51 6.42
CA ALA A 341 27.90 1.82 6.03
C ALA A 341 27.91 2.81 4.85
N PRO A 342 28.31 2.35 3.65
CA PRO A 342 28.43 3.21 2.48
C PRO A 342 27.11 3.85 2.04
N ALA A 343 25.96 3.15 2.13
CA ALA A 343 24.68 3.73 1.75
C ALA A 343 24.28 4.87 2.71
N LEU A 344 24.48 4.69 4.02
CA LEU A 344 24.30 5.74 5.02
C LEU A 344 25.23 6.92 4.80
N ASN A 345 26.51 6.67 4.46
CA ASN A 345 27.45 7.73 4.12
C ASN A 345 26.96 8.54 2.90
N THR A 346 26.50 7.87 1.83
CA THR A 346 25.90 8.54 0.66
C THR A 346 24.67 9.38 1.04
N MET A 347 23.81 8.91 1.94
CA MET A 347 22.66 9.69 2.43
C MET A 347 23.10 10.95 3.20
N LEU A 348 24.09 10.83 4.10
CA LEU A 348 24.64 11.98 4.85
C LEU A 348 25.30 13.01 3.92
N LEU A 349 26.13 12.56 2.98
CA LEU A 349 26.83 13.45 2.05
C LEU A 349 25.84 14.18 1.14
N ARG A 350 24.76 13.52 0.69
CA ARG A 350 23.67 14.17 -0.06
C ARG A 350 22.93 15.21 0.78
N ALA A 351 22.67 14.92 2.06
CA ALA A 351 22.05 15.88 2.98
C ALA A 351 22.93 17.13 3.20
N LEU A 352 24.25 16.95 3.37
CA LEU A 352 25.23 18.05 3.43
C LEU A 352 25.27 18.87 2.14
N GLN A 353 25.27 18.23 0.96
CA GLN A 353 25.23 18.93 -0.32
C GLN A 353 23.96 19.76 -0.49
N LEU A 354 22.80 19.24 -0.08
CA LEU A 354 21.53 19.98 -0.08
C LEU A 354 21.57 21.17 0.88
N ARG A 355 22.11 21.00 2.11
CA ARG A 355 22.32 22.11 3.06
C ARG A 355 23.20 23.21 2.46
N ARG A 356 24.35 22.86 1.87
CA ARG A 356 25.28 23.83 1.25
C ARG A 356 24.63 24.57 0.08
N ARG A 357 23.82 23.90 -0.74
CA ARG A 357 23.04 24.54 -1.82
C ARG A 357 22.00 25.51 -1.26
N ALA A 358 21.24 25.10 -0.25
CA ALA A 358 20.26 25.98 0.41
C ALA A 358 20.91 27.23 1.01
N LEU A 359 22.06 27.10 1.68
CA LEU A 359 22.82 28.22 2.25
C LEU A 359 23.44 29.15 1.18
N ALA A 360 23.75 28.64 -0.01
CA ALA A 360 24.21 29.45 -1.15
C ALA A 360 23.05 30.10 -1.92
N GLN A 361 21.84 29.54 -1.83
CA GLN A 361 20.62 30.05 -2.47
C GLN A 361 19.84 31.03 -1.57
N SER A 362 19.98 30.93 -0.25
CA SER A 362 19.66 32.03 0.65
C SER A 362 20.64 33.15 0.40
N THR A 363 20.29 34.05 -0.52
CA THR A 363 20.93 35.37 -0.67
C THR A 363 21.09 35.96 0.73
N PRO A 364 22.29 36.46 1.11
CA PRO A 364 22.48 36.98 2.46
C PRO A 364 21.43 38.05 2.73
N GLU A 365 20.56 37.76 3.71
CA GLU A 365 19.46 38.64 4.09
C GLU A 365 20.05 40.04 4.29
N PRO A 366 19.56 41.06 3.55
CA PRO A 366 20.33 42.26 3.27
C PRO A 366 20.63 42.98 4.58
N GLN A 367 21.86 42.81 5.08
CA GLN A 367 22.19 43.17 6.46
C GLN A 367 21.80 44.64 6.70
N PRO A 368 21.04 44.92 7.77
CA PRO A 368 20.52 46.27 8.01
C PRO A 368 21.71 47.23 8.05
N ARG A 369 21.78 48.11 7.04
CA ARG A 369 22.94 48.98 6.83
C ARG A 369 23.26 49.70 8.13
N PRO A 370 24.51 49.68 8.65
CA PRO A 370 24.83 50.32 9.92
C PRO A 370 24.47 51.81 9.85
N GLY A 371 23.47 52.20 10.64
CA GLY A 371 22.82 53.53 10.58
C GLY A 371 21.31 53.50 10.28
N MET A 372 20.78 52.44 9.63
CA MET A 372 19.33 52.24 9.52
C MET A 372 18.76 51.70 10.83
N SER A 373 18.07 52.56 11.56
CA SER A 373 17.31 52.22 12.76
C SER A 373 16.32 51.08 12.49
N ILE A 374 16.26 50.10 13.39
CA ILE A 374 15.39 48.91 13.27
C ILE A 374 13.90 49.27 13.12
N TRP A 375 13.53 50.44 13.63
CA TRP A 375 12.21 51.04 13.51
C TRP A 375 11.83 51.37 12.06
N VAL A 376 12.78 51.74 11.19
CA VAL A 376 12.50 52.00 9.76
C VAL A 376 12.08 50.72 9.05
N TYR A 377 12.73 49.59 9.36
CA TYR A 377 12.36 48.30 8.77
C TYR A 377 10.95 47.87 9.23
N LEU A 378 10.65 48.01 10.52
CA LEU A 378 9.34 47.71 11.09
C LEU A 378 8.21 48.63 10.60
N PHE A 379 8.44 49.93 10.45
CA PHE A 379 7.40 50.90 10.08
C PHE A 379 7.27 51.16 8.56
N VAL A 380 8.23 50.76 7.72
CA VAL A 380 8.12 50.94 6.26
C VAL A 380 7.89 49.61 5.55
N VAL A 381 8.69 48.57 5.83
CA VAL A 381 8.66 47.31 5.05
C VAL A 381 7.44 46.46 5.41
N VAL A 382 7.10 46.35 6.69
CA VAL A 382 5.96 45.54 7.16
C VAL A 382 4.59 46.04 6.67
N PRO A 383 4.24 47.34 6.72
CA PRO A 383 2.95 47.80 6.18
C PRO A 383 2.88 47.72 4.64
N VAL A 384 3.99 47.89 3.92
CA VAL A 384 4.03 47.67 2.46
C VAL A 384 3.78 46.20 2.12
N LEU A 385 4.39 45.25 2.86
CA LEU A 385 4.09 43.83 2.72
C LEU A 385 2.62 43.51 3.05
N LYS A 386 2.04 44.12 4.09
CA LYS A 386 0.59 43.95 4.38
C LYS A 386 -0.30 44.48 3.25
N LEU A 387 0.04 45.62 2.64
CA LEU A 387 -0.69 46.18 1.50
C LEU A 387 -0.63 45.26 0.27
N LEU A 388 0.55 44.70 -0.04
CA LEU A 388 0.72 43.76 -1.14
C LEU A 388 -0.05 42.45 -0.91
N PHE A 389 0.00 41.87 0.31
CA PHE A 389 -0.81 40.68 0.63
C PHE A 389 -2.32 40.95 0.63
N ALA A 390 -2.76 42.16 0.99
CA ALA A 390 -4.17 42.55 0.92
C ALA A 390 -4.71 42.69 -0.51
N GLN A 391 -3.84 42.85 -1.52
CA GLN A 391 -4.22 42.90 -2.94
C GLN A 391 -4.19 41.52 -3.63
N CYS A 392 -3.84 40.44 -2.92
CA CYS A 392 -3.76 39.08 -3.47
C CYS A 392 -4.73 38.07 -2.82
N SER A 393 -5.74 38.54 -2.09
CA SER A 393 -6.90 37.72 -1.71
C SER A 393 -8.09 38.10 -2.59
N PRO A 394 -8.75 37.15 -3.28
CA PRO A 394 -10.03 37.37 -3.95
C PRO A 394 -11.20 37.40 -2.97
#